data_AF-A0A1F7IED9-F1
#
_entry.id   AF-A0A1F7IED9-F1
#
_cell.length_a   1.000
_cell.length_b   1.000
_cell.length_c   1.000
_cell.angle_alpha   90.00
_cell.angle_beta   90.00
_cell.angle_gamma   90.00
#
_symmetry.space_group_name_H-M   'P 1'
#
loop_
_entity.id
_entity.type
_entity.pdbx_description
1 polymer ?
#
loop_
_entity_poly.entity_id
_entity_poly.type
_entity_poly.pdbx_seq_one_letter_code
_entity_poly.pdbx_strand_id
1 'polypeptide(L)'
;MDFKNAIANLLASSVFFLRNIFLLIFSPYRTMRNISRGKDFGQAFLIFLTVFLYFKFVYFLRDDPYPATITFLVFILHFLFTMAFFYFLGGVSNNKIKIPGFILTFSYTLIPTLFWFVSNSILYVFIPPPRSYSILGKGFSIFYISYSISLLTWKLILIYLALRFSTKLGFYRIMYLMILFLLWFIPYSVFLFHFKIFRIPFI
;
A
#
# COMPACT_ATOMS: atom_id res chain seq x y z
N MET A 1 -17.82 -24.81 -8.28
CA MET A 1 -16.74 -24.90 -7.27
C MET A 1 -17.39 -25.35 -5.98
N ASP A 2 -16.91 -26.44 -5.38
CA ASP A 2 -17.44 -26.89 -4.10
C ASP A 2 -17.16 -25.85 -3.03
N PHE A 3 -18.19 -25.48 -2.27
CA PHE A 3 -18.11 -24.51 -1.18
C PHE A 3 -16.99 -24.84 -0.17
N LYS A 4 -16.77 -26.13 0.11
CA LYS A 4 -15.69 -26.62 0.97
C LYS A 4 -14.30 -26.23 0.44
N ASN A 5 -14.08 -26.34 -0.88
CA ASN A 5 -12.82 -25.99 -1.51
C ASN A 5 -12.58 -24.47 -1.50
N ALA A 6 -13.64 -23.68 -1.63
CA ALA A 6 -13.55 -22.22 -1.54
C ALA A 6 -13.11 -21.78 -0.13
N ILE A 7 -13.69 -22.37 0.93
CA ILE A 7 -13.30 -22.09 2.33
C ILE A 7 -11.85 -22.50 2.58
N ALA A 8 -11.47 -23.72 2.16
CA ALA A 8 -10.11 -24.22 2.34
C ALA A 8 -9.07 -23.30 1.66
N ASN A 9 -9.35 -22.84 0.44
CA ASN A 9 -8.50 -21.91 -0.28
C ASN A 9 -8.41 -20.55 0.44
N LEU A 10 -9.53 -20.00 0.92
CA LEU A 10 -9.53 -18.73 1.64
C LEU A 10 -8.73 -18.80 2.94
N LEU A 11 -8.85 -19.89 3.70
CA LEU A 11 -8.08 -20.12 4.92
C LEU A 11 -6.58 -20.25 4.61
N ALA A 12 -6.22 -21.02 3.58
CA ALA A 12 -4.84 -21.14 3.14
C ALA A 12 -4.25 -19.79 2.73
N SER A 13 -4.97 -19.01 1.91
CA SER A 13 -4.57 -17.65 1.52
C SER A 13 -4.42 -16.73 2.73
N SER A 14 -5.27 -16.87 3.75
CA SER A 14 -5.19 -16.08 4.99
C SER A 14 -3.93 -16.40 5.79
N VAL A 15 -3.58 -17.68 5.92
CA VAL A 15 -2.34 -18.10 6.58
C VAL A 15 -1.12 -17.59 5.82
N PHE A 16 -1.11 -17.72 4.48
CA PHE A 16 -0.01 -17.21 3.65
C PHE A 16 0.10 -15.68 3.72
N PHE A 17 -1.03 -14.98 3.72
CA PHE A 17 -1.10 -13.53 3.87
C PHE A 17 -0.45 -13.07 5.18
N LEU A 18 -0.87 -13.63 6.32
CA LEU A 18 -0.30 -13.29 7.64
C LEU A 18 1.20 -13.59 7.73
N ARG A 19 1.61 -14.77 7.24
CA ARG A 19 3.02 -15.16 7.16
C ARG A 19 3.82 -14.16 6.32
N ASN A 20 3.30 -13.76 5.16
CA ASN A 20 3.98 -12.83 4.26
C ASN A 20 4.09 -11.43 4.86
N ILE A 21 3.06 -10.92 5.56
CA ILE A 21 3.16 -9.65 6.29
C ILE A 21 4.32 -9.68 7.28
N PHE A 22 4.39 -10.72 8.11
CA PHE A 22 5.48 -10.87 9.08
C PHE A 22 6.84 -10.92 8.39
N LEU A 23 6.97 -11.76 7.35
CA LEU A 23 8.22 -11.91 6.61
C LEU A 23 8.61 -10.67 5.77
N LEU A 24 7.67 -9.78 5.44
CA LEU A 24 7.96 -8.50 4.78
C LEU A 24 8.67 -7.51 5.71
N ILE A 25 8.47 -7.63 7.03
CA ILE A 25 9.17 -6.81 8.03
C ILE A 25 10.61 -7.30 8.17
N PHE A 26 10.82 -8.60 8.36
CA PHE A 26 12.15 -9.15 8.65
C PHE A 26 13.00 -9.46 7.41
N SER A 27 12.38 -9.83 6.28
CA SER A 27 13.09 -10.33 5.09
C SER A 27 12.43 -9.88 3.77
N PRO A 28 12.22 -8.56 3.57
CA PRO A 28 11.42 -8.02 2.45
C PRO A 28 11.89 -8.52 1.08
N TYR A 29 13.20 -8.62 0.86
CA TYR A 29 13.76 -9.10 -0.40
C TYR A 29 13.33 -10.53 -0.75
N ARG A 30 13.54 -11.49 0.18
CA ARG A 30 13.22 -12.90 -0.03
C ARG A 30 11.71 -13.09 -0.20
N THR A 31 10.94 -12.38 0.61
CA THR A 31 9.48 -12.45 0.61
C THR A 31 8.88 -11.90 -0.68
N MET A 32 9.28 -10.70 -1.12
CA MET A 32 8.79 -10.12 -2.38
C MET A 32 9.17 -10.97 -3.60
N ARG A 33 10.36 -11.60 -3.60
CA ARG A 33 10.77 -12.54 -4.66
C ARG A 33 9.87 -13.78 -4.72
N ASN A 34 9.44 -14.28 -3.56
CA ASN A 34 8.53 -15.42 -3.48
C ASN A 34 7.12 -15.03 -3.91
N ILE A 35 6.63 -13.88 -3.45
CA ILE A 35 5.33 -13.31 -3.82
C ILE A 35 5.24 -13.12 -5.34
N SER A 36 6.27 -12.57 -6.00
CA SER A 36 6.25 -12.35 -7.45
C SER A 36 6.11 -13.63 -8.29
N ARG A 37 6.45 -14.78 -7.72
CA ARG A 37 6.31 -16.11 -8.34
C ARG A 37 4.96 -16.75 -8.05
N GLY A 38 4.26 -16.29 -7.01
CA GLY A 38 2.96 -16.77 -6.61
C GLY A 38 1.86 -16.44 -7.63
N LYS A 39 0.76 -17.18 -7.54
CA LYS A 39 -0.46 -16.95 -8.35
C LYS A 39 -1.72 -16.85 -7.49
N ASP A 40 -1.54 -16.79 -6.18
CA ASP A 40 -2.66 -16.78 -5.23
C ASP A 40 -3.25 -15.37 -5.10
N PHE A 41 -4.26 -15.09 -5.92
CA PHE A 41 -5.00 -13.84 -5.88
C PHE A 41 -5.85 -13.67 -4.61
N GLY A 42 -6.08 -14.74 -3.83
CA GLY A 42 -6.79 -14.66 -2.56
C GLY A 42 -6.09 -13.73 -1.58
N GLN A 43 -4.75 -13.68 -1.61
CA GLN A 43 -3.96 -12.76 -0.78
C GLN A 43 -4.17 -11.29 -1.17
N ALA A 44 -4.21 -10.99 -2.48
CA ALA A 44 -4.53 -9.64 -2.93
C ALA A 44 -5.94 -9.24 -2.46
N PHE A 45 -6.93 -10.11 -2.65
CA PHE A 45 -8.29 -9.89 -2.16
C PHE A 45 -8.33 -9.57 -0.66
N LEU A 46 -7.60 -10.31 0.18
CA LEU A 46 -7.52 -10.03 1.63
C LEU A 46 -6.90 -8.67 1.94
N ILE A 47 -5.90 -8.23 1.19
CA ILE A 47 -5.32 -6.88 1.32
C ILE A 47 -6.37 -5.82 0.99
N PHE A 48 -7.06 -5.95 -0.15
CA PHE A 48 -8.12 -5.02 -0.55
C PHE A 48 -9.29 -5.01 0.44
N LEU A 49 -9.67 -6.17 0.97
CA LEU A 49 -10.67 -6.28 2.03
C LEU A 49 -10.22 -5.54 3.29
N THR A 50 -8.96 -5.66 3.68
CA THR A 50 -8.39 -4.93 4.83
C THR A 50 -8.43 -3.42 4.61
N VAL A 51 -8.09 -2.95 3.40
CA VAL A 51 -8.22 -1.52 3.01
C VAL A 51 -9.68 -1.05 3.09
N PHE A 52 -10.62 -1.85 2.59
CA PHE A 52 -12.04 -1.52 2.65
C PHE A 52 -12.56 -1.43 4.09
N LEU A 53 -12.20 -2.39 4.94
CA LEU A 53 -12.53 -2.38 6.37
C LEU A 53 -11.92 -1.16 7.06
N TYR A 54 -10.69 -0.77 6.72
CA TYR A 54 -10.10 0.47 7.20
C TYR A 54 -10.90 1.71 6.79
N PHE A 55 -11.33 1.82 5.53
CA PHE A 55 -12.16 2.96 5.10
C PHE A 55 -13.50 3.02 5.84
N LYS A 56 -14.13 1.87 6.07
CA LYS A 56 -15.33 1.79 6.91
C LYS A 56 -15.04 2.29 8.32
N PHE A 57 -13.96 1.82 8.94
CA PHE A 57 -13.55 2.24 10.27
C PHE A 57 -13.32 3.76 10.36
N VAL A 58 -12.60 4.35 9.40
CA VAL A 58 -12.34 5.80 9.39
C VAL A 58 -13.59 6.61 9.13
N TYR A 59 -14.49 6.14 8.27
CA TYR A 59 -15.77 6.80 8.02
C TYR A 59 -16.64 6.88 9.28
N PHE A 60 -16.54 5.91 10.20
CA PHE A 60 -17.20 6.01 11.50
C PHE A 60 -16.49 6.94 12.49
N LEU A 61 -15.17 7.10 12.36
CA LEU A 61 -14.37 7.96 13.24
C LEU A 61 -14.36 9.44 12.82
N ARG A 62 -14.66 9.75 11.56
CA ARG A 62 -14.54 11.08 10.98
C ARG A 62 -15.81 11.43 10.21
N ASP A 63 -16.26 12.68 10.35
CA ASP A 63 -17.32 13.25 9.51
C ASP A 63 -16.79 13.54 8.09
N ASP A 64 -16.49 12.47 7.36
CA ASP A 64 -16.02 12.56 5.98
C ASP A 64 -17.19 12.81 5.02
N PRO A 65 -17.01 13.70 4.02
CA PRO A 65 -18.08 14.09 3.11
C PRO A 65 -18.50 12.98 2.14
N TYR A 66 -17.68 11.94 1.98
CA TYR A 66 -17.92 10.85 1.05
C TYR A 66 -18.10 9.51 1.78
N PRO A 67 -19.06 8.66 1.37
CA PRO A 67 -19.19 7.31 1.88
C PRO A 67 -17.94 6.47 1.66
N ALA A 68 -17.62 5.59 2.62
CA ALA A 68 -16.48 4.66 2.55
C ALA A 68 -16.42 3.82 1.25
N THR A 69 -17.58 3.51 0.65
CA THR A 69 -17.63 2.76 -0.61
C THR A 69 -17.10 3.58 -1.78
N ILE A 70 -17.41 4.87 -1.84
CA ILE A 70 -16.92 5.76 -2.91
C ILE A 70 -15.41 5.95 -2.76
N THR A 71 -14.93 6.25 -1.56
CA THR A 71 -13.48 6.41 -1.31
C THR A 71 -12.70 5.14 -1.65
N PHE A 72 -13.25 3.96 -1.34
CA PHE A 72 -12.65 2.68 -1.73
C PHE A 72 -12.62 2.47 -3.25
N LEU A 73 -13.66 2.86 -3.99
CA LEU A 73 -13.65 2.80 -5.45
C LEU A 73 -12.60 3.73 -6.05
N VAL A 74 -12.46 4.96 -5.54
CA VAL A 74 -11.40 5.87 -5.97
C VAL A 74 -10.03 5.28 -5.65
N PHE A 75 -9.86 4.65 -4.48
CA PHE A 75 -8.64 3.92 -4.14
C PHE A 75 -8.32 2.81 -5.15
N ILE A 76 -9.31 1.99 -5.53
CA ILE A 76 -9.12 0.93 -6.55
C ILE A 76 -8.68 1.55 -7.88
N LEU A 77 -9.37 2.59 -8.35
CA LEU A 77 -9.00 3.29 -9.58
C LEU A 77 -7.57 3.80 -9.50
N HIS A 78 -7.19 4.40 -8.38
CA HIS A 78 -5.87 4.94 -8.17
C HIS A 78 -4.77 3.87 -8.12
N PHE A 79 -5.05 2.74 -7.48
CA PHE A 79 -4.18 1.57 -7.50
C PHE A 79 -4.01 1.02 -8.92
N LEU A 80 -5.11 0.90 -9.68
CA LEU A 80 -5.09 0.46 -11.08
C LEU A 80 -4.29 1.43 -11.97
N PHE A 81 -4.45 2.75 -11.80
CA PHE A 81 -3.66 3.74 -12.53
C PHE A 81 -2.18 3.63 -12.22
N THR A 82 -1.81 3.47 -10.95
CA THR A 82 -0.41 3.30 -10.54
C THR A 82 0.18 2.03 -11.13
N MET A 83 -0.55 0.91 -11.05
CA MET A 83 -0.12 -0.33 -11.69
C MET A 83 0.00 -0.18 -13.20
N ALA A 84 -0.98 0.43 -13.87
CA ALA A 84 -0.99 0.63 -15.31
C ALA A 84 0.19 1.48 -15.77
N PHE A 85 0.50 2.56 -15.05
CA PHE A 85 1.67 3.41 -15.30
C PHE A 85 2.96 2.58 -15.31
N PHE A 86 3.21 1.83 -14.23
CA PHE A 86 4.43 1.03 -14.11
C PHE A 86 4.45 -0.19 -15.03
N TYR A 87 3.30 -0.80 -15.31
CA TYR A 87 3.17 -1.92 -16.23
C TYR A 87 3.48 -1.48 -17.66
N PHE A 88 2.90 -0.38 -18.12
CA PHE A 88 3.11 0.15 -19.47
C PHE A 88 4.57 0.57 -19.67
N LEU A 89 5.08 1.45 -18.81
CA LEU A 89 6.45 1.95 -18.94
C LEU A 89 7.51 0.88 -18.67
N GLY A 90 7.23 -0.06 -17.76
CA GLY A 90 8.08 -1.22 -17.54
C GLY A 90 8.10 -2.18 -18.73
N GLY A 91 6.98 -2.30 -19.46
CA GLY A 91 6.82 -3.16 -20.62
C GLY A 91 7.60 -2.69 -21.85
N VAL A 92 7.78 -1.37 -22.01
CA VAL A 92 8.59 -0.78 -23.10
C VAL A 92 10.02 -1.34 -23.13
N SER A 93 10.54 -1.84 -22.01
CA SER A 93 11.89 -2.38 -21.90
C SER A 93 12.03 -3.86 -22.36
N ASN A 94 11.16 -4.37 -23.24
CA ASN A 94 11.18 -5.72 -23.85
C ASN A 94 11.15 -6.92 -22.89
N ASN A 95 10.75 -6.72 -21.63
CA ASN A 95 10.58 -7.81 -20.68
C ASN A 95 9.12 -8.27 -20.63
N LYS A 96 8.88 -9.58 -20.80
CA LYS A 96 7.54 -10.18 -20.60
C LYS A 96 7.15 -10.12 -19.12
N ILE A 97 6.34 -9.13 -18.75
CA ILE A 97 5.83 -8.96 -17.39
C ILE A 97 4.71 -9.97 -17.13
N LYS A 98 4.79 -10.71 -16.03
CA LYS A 98 3.71 -11.62 -15.59
C LYS A 98 2.70 -10.83 -14.77
N ILE A 99 1.52 -10.57 -15.35
CA ILE A 99 0.43 -9.80 -14.70
C ILE A 99 0.09 -10.31 -13.29
N PRO A 100 -0.10 -11.62 -13.03
CA PRO A 100 -0.46 -12.10 -11.69
C PRO A 100 0.57 -11.72 -10.61
N GLY A 101 1.86 -11.94 -10.90
CA GLY A 101 2.95 -11.60 -9.99
C GLY A 101 3.06 -10.09 -9.78
N PHE A 102 2.80 -9.30 -10.84
CA PHE A 102 2.80 -7.84 -10.78
C PHE A 102 1.69 -7.30 -9.87
N ILE A 103 0.44 -7.76 -10.06
CA ILE A 103 -0.70 -7.37 -9.20
C ILE A 103 -0.44 -7.75 -7.75
N LEU A 104 0.05 -8.97 -7.52
CA LEU A 104 0.28 -9.46 -6.17
C LEU A 104 1.38 -8.65 -5.47
N THR A 105 2.54 -8.43 -6.10
CA THR A 105 3.61 -7.65 -5.47
C THR A 105 3.19 -6.21 -5.20
N PHE A 106 2.48 -5.55 -6.13
CA PHE A 106 1.94 -4.21 -5.90
C PHE A 106 0.88 -4.16 -4.80
N SER A 107 0.04 -5.20 -4.68
CA SER A 107 -0.92 -5.26 -3.56
C SER A 107 -0.18 -5.27 -2.22
N TYR A 108 0.93 -6.02 -2.11
CA TYR A 108 1.73 -6.06 -0.89
C TYR A 108 2.47 -4.76 -0.57
N THR A 109 2.67 -3.85 -1.53
CA THR A 109 3.24 -2.51 -1.22
C THR A 109 2.26 -1.62 -0.45
N LEU A 110 0.98 -2.01 -0.34
CA LEU A 110 -0.03 -1.30 0.45
C LEU A 110 0.13 -1.52 1.97
N ILE A 111 0.85 -2.58 2.38
CA ILE A 111 0.97 -2.97 3.80
C ILE A 111 1.58 -1.88 4.68
N PRO A 112 2.73 -1.24 4.33
CA PRO A 112 3.28 -0.17 5.16
C PRO A 112 2.32 1.02 5.31
N THR A 113 1.53 1.29 4.27
CA THR A 113 0.53 2.36 4.27
C THR A 113 -0.66 2.03 5.14
N LEU A 114 -1.14 0.78 5.11
CA LEU A 114 -2.15 0.30 6.06
C LEU A 114 -1.68 0.41 7.51
N PHE A 115 -0.44 0.02 7.81
CA PHE A 115 0.14 0.20 9.15
C PHE A 115 0.16 1.66 9.58
N TRP A 116 0.62 2.55 8.70
CA TRP A 116 0.65 3.99 8.96
C TRP A 116 -0.75 4.54 9.25
N PHE A 117 -1.71 4.19 8.40
CA PHE A 117 -3.09 4.62 8.49
C PHE A 117 -3.80 4.15 9.75
N VAL A 118 -3.71 2.85 10.07
CA VAL A 118 -4.29 2.29 11.30
C VAL A 118 -3.66 2.94 12.52
N SER A 119 -2.34 3.10 12.54
CA SER A 119 -1.63 3.73 13.66
C SER A 119 -2.07 5.17 13.85
N ASN A 120 -2.23 5.93 12.77
CA ASN A 120 -2.71 7.31 12.85
C ASN A 120 -4.14 7.43 13.33
N SER A 121 -5.02 6.52 12.92
CA SER A 121 -6.40 6.49 13.42
C SER A 121 -6.45 6.12 14.90
N ILE A 122 -5.63 5.18 15.34
CA ILE A 122 -5.49 4.81 16.77
C ILE A 122 -4.94 6.00 17.56
N LEU A 123 -3.84 6.61 17.10
CA LEU A 123 -3.25 7.78 17.74
C LEU A 123 -4.25 8.95 17.80
N TYR A 124 -5.00 9.20 16.72
CA TYR A 124 -6.03 10.24 16.72
C TYR A 124 -7.09 10.05 17.81
N VAL A 125 -7.48 8.80 18.10
CA VAL A 125 -8.47 8.47 19.13
C VAL A 125 -7.88 8.55 20.54
N PHE A 126 -6.70 7.95 20.78
CA PHE A 126 -6.15 7.81 22.13
C PHE A 126 -5.22 8.95 22.56
N ILE A 127 -4.43 9.50 21.62
CA ILE A 127 -3.39 10.49 21.89
C ILE A 127 -3.44 11.54 20.77
N PRO A 128 -4.44 12.44 20.78
CA PRO A 128 -4.51 13.49 19.79
C PRO A 128 -3.18 14.27 19.82
N PRO A 129 -2.58 14.55 18.65
CA PRO A 129 -1.21 15.03 18.58
C PRO A 129 -1.04 16.28 19.45
N PRO A 130 -0.14 16.24 20.45
CA PRO A 130 0.06 17.35 21.36
C PRO A 130 0.57 18.56 20.57
N ARG A 131 -0.29 19.56 20.39
CA ARG A 131 0.09 20.87 19.81
C ARG A 131 0.79 21.76 20.84
N SER A 132 1.39 21.17 21.87
CA SER A 132 2.01 21.90 22.98
C SER A 132 3.54 21.78 22.91
N TYR A 133 4.24 22.85 23.30
CA TYR A 133 5.71 22.88 23.40
C TYR A 133 6.28 22.11 24.61
N SER A 134 5.46 21.30 25.28
CA SER A 134 5.88 20.48 26.42
C SER A 134 6.94 19.44 26.02
N ILE A 135 7.75 18.99 26.98
CA ILE A 135 8.77 17.94 26.76
C ILE A 135 8.13 16.67 26.20
N LEU A 136 6.98 16.25 26.75
CA LEU A 136 6.22 15.11 26.25
C LEU A 136 5.72 15.32 24.82
N GLY A 137 5.26 16.54 24.49
CA GLY A 137 4.81 16.88 23.14
C GLY A 137 5.94 16.82 22.08
N LYS A 138 7.13 17.33 22.43
CA LYS A 138 8.33 17.22 21.59
C LYS A 138 8.76 15.77 21.42
N GLY A 139 8.80 14.99 22.50
CA GLY A 139 9.15 13.57 22.47
C GLY A 139 8.20 12.76 21.57
N PHE A 140 6.89 12.97 21.71
CA PHE A 140 5.89 12.34 20.83
C PHE A 140 6.08 12.74 19.37
N SER A 141 6.33 14.02 19.08
CA SER A 141 6.55 14.50 17.72
C SER A 141 7.77 13.84 17.07
N ILE A 142 8.89 13.73 17.80
CA ILE A 142 10.10 13.05 17.31
C ILE A 142 9.79 11.58 17.01
N PHE A 143 9.16 10.87 17.96
CA PHE A 143 8.77 9.47 17.77
C PHE A 143 7.87 9.27 16.54
N TYR A 144 6.83 10.09 16.42
CA TYR A 144 5.87 10.03 15.32
C TYR A 144 6.50 10.28 13.95
N ILE A 145 7.40 11.28 13.87
CA ILE A 145 8.13 11.60 12.64
C ILE A 145 9.07 10.44 12.26
N SER A 146 9.85 9.93 13.21
CA SER A 146 10.72 8.77 12.99
C SER A 146 9.94 7.54 12.54
N TYR A 147 8.80 7.26 13.17
CA TYR A 147 7.90 6.18 12.78
C TYR A 147 7.38 6.34 11.34
N SER A 148 6.91 7.54 10.99
CA SER A 148 6.39 7.86 9.65
C SER A 148 7.46 7.74 8.58
N ILE A 149 8.68 8.24 8.83
CA ILE A 149 9.82 8.12 7.92
C ILE A 149 10.20 6.64 7.75
N SER A 150 10.22 5.86 8.83
CA SER A 150 10.53 4.43 8.76
C SER A 150 9.53 3.69 7.87
N LEU A 151 8.23 3.95 8.01
CA LEU A 151 7.20 3.33 7.16
C LEU A 151 7.25 3.81 5.71
N LEU A 152 7.57 5.09 5.47
CA LEU A 152 7.77 5.61 4.12
C LEU A 152 8.95 4.93 3.43
N THR A 153 10.09 4.81 4.12
CA THR A 153 11.27 4.09 3.61
C THR A 153 10.94 2.63 3.33
N TRP A 154 10.21 1.96 4.23
CA TRP A 154 9.76 0.58 4.01
C TRP A 154 8.88 0.48 2.76
N LYS A 155 7.93 1.41 2.56
CA LYS A 155 7.11 1.49 1.36
C LYS A 155 7.94 1.63 0.08
N LEU A 156 8.91 2.56 0.07
CA LEU A 156 9.78 2.77 -1.09
C LEU A 156 10.60 1.52 -1.42
N ILE A 157 11.11 0.82 -0.40
CA ILE A 157 11.81 -0.47 -0.58
C ILE A 157 10.86 -1.50 -1.21
N LEU A 158 9.62 -1.62 -0.72
CA LEU A 158 8.67 -2.58 -1.27
C LEU A 158 8.26 -2.24 -2.72
N ILE A 159 8.04 -0.97 -3.05
CA ILE A 159 7.76 -0.52 -4.43
C ILE A 159 8.95 -0.87 -5.34
N TYR A 160 10.17 -0.55 -4.91
CA TYR A 160 11.38 -0.91 -5.64
C TYR A 160 11.47 -2.42 -5.90
N LEU A 161 11.23 -3.25 -4.87
CA LEU A 161 11.27 -4.71 -4.99
C LEU A 161 10.13 -5.25 -5.87
N ALA A 162 8.93 -4.69 -5.76
CA ALA A 162 7.78 -5.06 -6.59
C ALA A 162 8.10 -4.84 -8.07
N LEU A 163 8.66 -3.67 -8.40
CA LEU A 163 9.12 -3.36 -9.76
C LEU A 163 10.25 -4.31 -10.17
N ARG A 164 11.32 -4.43 -9.37
CA ARG A 164 12.47 -5.28 -9.69
C ARG A 164 12.08 -6.72 -10.01
N PHE A 165 11.23 -7.34 -9.19
CA PHE A 165 10.91 -8.75 -9.40
C PHE A 165 9.86 -9.00 -10.47
N SER A 166 8.95 -8.04 -10.71
CA SER A 166 7.90 -8.22 -11.70
C SER A 166 8.32 -7.78 -13.11
N THR A 167 9.16 -6.74 -13.23
CA THR A 167 9.65 -6.23 -14.53
C THR A 167 11.07 -6.64 -14.87
N LYS A 168 11.86 -7.12 -13.88
CA LYS A 168 13.28 -7.48 -14.02
C LYS A 168 14.19 -6.34 -14.49
N LEU A 169 13.76 -5.10 -14.28
CA LEU A 169 14.55 -3.92 -14.61
C LEU A 169 15.77 -3.77 -13.70
N GLY A 170 16.82 -3.13 -14.23
CA GLY A 170 17.98 -2.70 -13.44
C GLY A 170 17.65 -1.53 -12.50
N PHE A 171 18.51 -1.31 -11.51
CA PHE A 171 18.32 -0.29 -10.47
C PHE A 171 18.04 1.11 -11.04
N TYR A 172 18.91 1.63 -11.92
CA TYR A 172 18.78 2.98 -12.46
C TYR A 172 17.48 3.20 -13.25
N ARG A 173 17.03 2.18 -14.00
CA ARG A 173 15.75 2.26 -14.73
C ARG A 173 14.56 2.34 -13.77
N ILE A 174 14.59 1.57 -12.68
CA ILE A 174 13.55 1.64 -11.65
C ILE A 174 13.54 3.02 -10.98
N MET A 175 14.70 3.57 -10.66
CA MET A 175 14.80 4.93 -10.09
C MET A 175 14.24 5.98 -11.03
N TYR A 176 14.57 5.91 -12.32
CA TYR A 176 13.99 6.78 -13.34
C TYR A 176 12.47 6.68 -13.39
N LEU A 177 11.91 5.46 -13.40
CA LEU A 177 10.46 5.24 -13.39
C LEU A 177 9.78 5.79 -12.13
N MET A 178 10.42 5.65 -10.96
CA MET A 178 9.89 6.21 -9.71
C MET A 178 9.88 7.74 -9.72
N ILE A 179 10.94 8.38 -10.25
CA ILE A 179 10.99 9.84 -10.40
C ILE A 179 9.90 10.32 -11.37
N LEU A 180 9.76 9.65 -12.51
CA LEU A 180 8.73 9.97 -13.50
C LEU A 180 7.32 9.80 -12.92
N PHE A 181 7.10 8.75 -12.12
CA PHE A 181 5.85 8.54 -11.40
C PHE A 181 5.55 9.71 -10.45
N LEU A 182 6.54 10.15 -9.65
CA LEU A 182 6.34 11.27 -8.72
C LEU A 182 5.98 12.57 -9.43
N LEU A 183 6.60 12.85 -10.58
CA LEU A 183 6.31 14.06 -11.36
C LEU A 183 4.84 14.13 -11.79
N TRP A 184 4.26 12.98 -12.17
CA TRP A 184 2.85 12.88 -12.54
C TRP A 184 1.92 12.78 -11.31
N PHE A 185 2.36 12.06 -10.29
CA PHE A 185 1.55 11.75 -9.11
C PHE A 185 1.36 12.97 -8.19
N ILE A 186 2.35 13.85 -8.05
CA ILE A 186 2.25 15.04 -7.19
C ILE A 186 1.09 15.95 -7.62
N PRO A 187 0.98 16.40 -8.89
CA PRO A 187 -0.17 17.18 -9.34
C PRO A 187 -1.52 16.48 -9.12
N TYR A 188 -1.57 15.18 -9.41
CA TYR A 188 -2.78 14.38 -9.21
C TYR A 188 -3.18 14.31 -7.72
N SER A 189 -2.21 14.17 -6.81
CA SER A 189 -2.47 14.13 -5.38
C SER A 189 -3.00 15.47 -4.85
N VAL A 190 -2.48 16.60 -5.35
CA VAL A 190 -2.96 17.95 -5.01
C VAL A 190 -4.41 18.13 -5.49
N PHE A 191 -4.74 17.65 -6.68
CA PHE A 191 -6.11 17.64 -7.19
C PHE A 191 -7.05 16.87 -6.25
N LEU A 192 -6.71 15.63 -5.88
CA LEU A 192 -7.53 14.83 -4.95
C LEU A 192 -7.71 15.49 -3.57
N PHE A 193 -6.67 16.17 -3.09
CA PHE A 193 -6.72 16.91 -1.83
C PHE A 193 -7.70 18.09 -1.91
N HIS A 194 -7.65 18.87 -3.01
CA HIS A 194 -8.53 20.01 -3.23
C HIS A 194 -10.01 19.60 -3.26
N PHE A 195 -10.34 18.47 -3.90
CA PHE A 195 -11.70 17.91 -3.92
C PHE A 195 -12.10 17.18 -2.64
N LYS A 196 -11.25 17.17 -1.60
CA LYS A 196 -11.47 16.50 -0.31
C LYS A 196 -11.78 15.00 -0.42
N ILE A 197 -11.45 14.36 -1.55
CA ILE A 197 -11.66 12.92 -1.77
C ILE A 197 -10.64 12.13 -0.94
N PHE A 198 -9.38 12.59 -0.94
CA PHE A 198 -8.33 12.07 -0.08
C PHE A 198 -7.59 13.22 0.58
N ARG A 199 -7.74 13.36 1.91
CA ARG A 199 -6.91 14.30 2.68
C ARG A 199 -5.46 13.83 2.77
N ILE A 200 -5.24 12.52 2.68
CA ILE A 200 -3.92 11.90 2.58
C ILE A 200 -4.04 10.80 1.51
N PRO A 201 -3.34 10.91 0.37
CA PRO A 201 -3.42 9.92 -0.70
C PRO A 201 -2.85 8.57 -0.22
N PHE A 202 -3.42 7.47 -0.72
CA PHE A 202 -3.06 6.10 -0.33
C PHE A 202 -1.74 5.59 -0.92
N ILE A 203 -0.95 6.45 -1.58
CA ILE A 203 0.28 6.09 -2.32
C ILE A 203 1.40 7.06 -1.95
#